data_AF-A0A8T0BLD7-F1
#
_entry.id   AF-A0A8T0BLD7-F1
#
_cell.length_a   1.000
_cell.length_b   1.000
_cell.length_c   1.000
_cell.angle_alpha   90.00
_cell.angle_beta   90.00
_cell.angle_gamma   90.00
#
_symmetry.space_group_name_H-M   'P 1'
#
loop_
_entity.id
_entity.type
_entity.pdbx_description
1 polymer ?
#
loop_
_entity_poly.entity_id
_entity_poly.type
_entity_poly.pdbx_seq_one_letter_code
_entity_poly.pdbx_strand_id
1 'polypeptide(L)'
;MARRVIQQLLITLGEGCVPTLFQDGRHALPGKEGKLCITTREPLFLVTGSIRLPGDPSTGGALTSLLHGLSAGEERAFKERLVSCKSSQEVLHLVHSTPHLSSAGAVAVLHRLADLEQDGAKGLKEPEVLLSDPVLNKLCMRLQQKAGELEDKVVVRALLGSTRLYLDPQSFLVMRLMSESQARLNTGRLSIGTLCELVQALFAVNGPDCGILDQAMGQIQDKDPTHWNSSELTLVYKMLAAGLGEGGRYQDLLNEMNTRALRLATRMDPITVSETLGALMMLGQKQALPLVIALCKQAVRHVESFTDTELSNVLNALMYYGHSDRFLVMALERHVPKIAFTLIPRQADDYTTDQVSRQIVALGTVGYVPQEAGRLFRKVESVLNARFSHFQPRTLVELLHACTLLQRFPLNFVSKVFSPFFLQQLQEGSVMDQGVLAQLTQLYMTMKLECPFYRGPQFLPKLRVKSFLYPGCSLESLADPHLYNWVKNGLVDLLGDQTYFASKVLTPYCYTLDVEIKVDEDGFVLPASHVDEVYKRIAVCIDGPKRFAANARHLLGKEAIKQRHLKILGYEVVQLPYYEFENLKDKVNIVEYLHKKIFPHTYRLSW
;
A
#
# COMPACT_ATOMS: atom_id res chain seq x y z
N MET A 1 -21.09 -38.75 -4.55
CA MET A 1 -21.61 -37.65 -3.71
C MET A 1 -21.04 -36.28 -4.12
N ALA A 2 -19.72 -36.13 -4.30
CA ALA A 2 -19.08 -34.86 -4.70
C ALA A 2 -19.59 -34.26 -6.03
N ARG A 3 -19.79 -35.06 -7.09
CA ARG A 3 -20.33 -34.56 -8.38
C ARG A 3 -21.71 -33.90 -8.27
N ARG A 4 -22.62 -34.43 -7.43
CA ARG A 4 -23.96 -33.85 -7.22
C ARG A 4 -23.90 -32.53 -6.43
N VAL A 5 -22.98 -32.42 -5.47
CA VAL A 5 -22.77 -31.20 -4.69
C VAL A 5 -22.17 -30.08 -5.56
N ILE A 6 -21.20 -30.43 -6.43
CA ILE A 6 -20.66 -29.50 -7.42
C ILE A 6 -21.77 -29.06 -8.38
N GLN A 7 -22.55 -29.97 -8.95
CA GLN A 7 -23.62 -29.62 -9.90
C GLN A 7 -24.69 -28.68 -9.27
N GLN A 8 -25.06 -28.90 -8.01
CA GLN A 8 -25.96 -28.00 -7.26
C GLN A 8 -25.31 -26.63 -6.95
N LEU A 9 -24.00 -26.59 -6.70
CA LEU A 9 -23.23 -25.36 -6.54
C LEU A 9 -23.10 -24.56 -7.84
N LEU A 10 -22.88 -25.23 -8.97
CA LEU A 10 -22.81 -24.58 -10.29
C LEU A 10 -24.16 -23.94 -10.66
N ILE A 11 -25.29 -24.59 -10.34
CA ILE A 11 -26.65 -24.08 -10.55
C ILE A 11 -26.95 -22.86 -9.66
N THR A 12 -26.52 -22.86 -8.40
CA THR A 12 -26.76 -21.73 -7.48
C THR A 12 -25.84 -20.54 -7.72
N LEU A 13 -24.73 -20.73 -8.44
CA LEU A 13 -23.77 -19.70 -8.78
C LEU A 13 -23.97 -19.14 -10.20
N GLY A 14 -24.57 -19.90 -11.12
CA GLY A 14 -24.80 -19.50 -12.51
C GLY A 14 -26.27 -19.61 -12.93
N GLU A 15 -26.99 -18.48 -12.90
CA GLU A 15 -28.12 -18.25 -13.80
C GLU A 15 -27.64 -17.34 -14.94
N GLY A 16 -27.68 -17.83 -16.18
CA GLY A 16 -27.60 -17.02 -17.40
C GLY A 16 -26.39 -17.23 -18.32
N CYS A 17 -26.58 -18.11 -19.31
CA CYS A 17 -26.05 -18.11 -20.69
C CYS A 17 -24.56 -17.82 -20.98
N VAL A 18 -23.90 -18.85 -21.52
CA VAL A 18 -22.79 -18.75 -22.49
C VAL A 18 -23.36 -18.19 -23.82
N PRO A 19 -22.71 -17.19 -24.44
CA PRO A 19 -22.01 -17.47 -25.69
C PRO A 19 -20.60 -16.85 -25.74
N THR A 20 -19.65 -17.69 -26.16
CA THR A 20 -18.36 -17.33 -26.75
C THR A 20 -18.55 -16.55 -28.04
N LEU A 21 -17.97 -15.35 -28.16
CA LEU A 21 -17.53 -14.71 -29.41
C LEU A 21 -16.58 -13.55 -29.06
N PHE A 22 -15.28 -13.72 -29.29
CA PHE A 22 -14.34 -12.61 -29.46
C PHE A 22 -13.58 -12.88 -30.77
N GLN A 23 -13.96 -12.16 -31.82
CA GLN A 23 -13.15 -11.95 -33.01
C GLN A 23 -12.87 -10.44 -33.14
N ASP A 24 -11.62 -10.17 -33.50
CA ASP A 24 -10.97 -8.96 -34.01
C ASP A 24 -11.69 -7.60 -34.00
N GLY A 25 -10.99 -6.61 -33.44
CA GLY A 25 -11.25 -5.18 -33.67
C GLY A 25 -10.00 -4.34 -33.42
N ARG A 26 -9.27 -4.01 -34.49
CA ARG A 26 -8.24 -2.95 -34.52
C ARG A 26 -8.92 -1.57 -34.72
N HIS A 27 -8.21 -0.52 -34.27
CA HIS A 27 -8.46 0.94 -34.46
C HIS A 27 -9.57 1.54 -33.55
N ALA A 28 -9.47 2.75 -32.97
CA ALA A 28 -8.54 3.87 -33.07
C ALA A 28 -8.50 4.70 -31.76
N LEU A 29 -7.40 5.42 -31.54
CA LEU A 29 -7.27 6.51 -30.57
C LEU A 29 -8.13 7.72 -31.00
N PRO A 30 -8.75 8.43 -30.04
CA PRO A 30 -8.82 9.88 -30.06
C PRO A 30 -8.10 10.42 -28.81
N GLY A 31 -7.14 11.33 -28.91
CA GLY A 31 -7.40 12.70 -29.33
C GLY A 31 -7.44 13.57 -28.07
N LYS A 32 -6.27 14.10 -27.69
CA LYS A 32 -6.12 15.14 -26.66
C LYS A 32 -7.00 16.33 -27.03
N GLU A 33 -7.84 16.78 -26.11
CA GLU A 33 -8.28 18.18 -26.05
C GLU A 33 -8.68 18.54 -24.62
N GLY A 34 -8.19 19.71 -24.19
CA GLY A 34 -8.16 20.14 -22.80
C GLY A 34 -9.51 20.60 -22.26
N LYS A 35 -9.65 20.50 -20.93
CA LYS A 35 -10.71 21.17 -20.18
C LYS A 35 -10.18 21.69 -18.85
N LEU A 36 -10.08 23.01 -18.82
CA LEU A 36 -10.37 23.94 -17.73
C LEU A 36 -10.06 23.49 -16.30
N CYS A 37 -9.00 24.07 -15.73
CA CYS A 37 -8.76 24.15 -14.29
C CYS A 37 -9.97 24.75 -13.57
N ILE A 38 -10.61 23.95 -12.72
CA ILE A 38 -11.41 24.43 -11.60
C ILE A 38 -10.70 23.91 -10.35
N THR A 39 -10.35 24.84 -9.46
CA THR A 39 -9.56 24.64 -8.25
C THR A 39 -10.28 23.75 -7.24
N THR A 40 -10.07 22.45 -7.33
CA THR A 40 -10.23 21.50 -6.23
C THR A 40 -8.85 20.89 -5.99
N ARG A 41 -8.14 21.38 -4.96
CA ARG A 41 -6.84 20.81 -4.56
C ARG A 41 -7.12 19.44 -3.97
N GLU A 42 -6.89 18.40 -4.77
CA GLU A 42 -6.98 17.01 -4.32
C GLU A 42 -5.91 16.73 -3.27
N PRO A 43 -6.20 15.85 -2.31
CA PRO A 43 -5.43 15.81 -1.10
C PRO A 43 -4.44 14.62 -1.21
N LEU A 44 -3.13 14.87 -1.16
CA LEU A 44 -2.06 13.85 -1.16
C LEU A 44 -1.00 14.08 -0.06
N PHE A 45 -1.35 13.97 1.22
CA PHE A 45 -0.34 14.02 2.28
C PHE A 45 -0.61 13.02 3.42
N LEU A 46 0.36 12.13 3.66
CA LEU A 46 0.62 11.47 4.94
C LEU A 46 2.13 11.48 5.12
N VAL A 47 2.63 12.39 5.95
CA VAL A 47 3.88 12.20 6.68
C VAL A 47 3.51 12.16 8.16
N THR A 48 3.08 11.00 8.62
CA THR A 48 2.97 10.68 10.05
C THR A 48 4.37 10.37 10.58
N GLY A 49 5.16 11.42 10.75
CA GLY A 49 6.39 11.37 11.53
C GLY A 49 6.26 12.39 12.64
N SER A 50 6.08 11.93 13.89
CA SER A 50 6.33 12.79 15.05
C SER A 50 7.73 13.34 14.91
N ILE A 51 7.87 14.64 14.59
CA ILE A 51 9.17 15.30 14.51
C ILE A 51 9.71 15.34 15.94
N ARG A 52 10.46 14.31 16.33
CA ARG A 52 11.36 14.40 17.47
C ARG A 52 12.49 15.32 17.04
N LEU A 53 12.65 16.40 17.80
CA LEU A 53 13.81 17.27 17.72
C LEU A 53 15.07 16.40 17.88
N PRO A 54 16.06 16.48 16.99
CA PRO A 54 17.35 15.82 17.21
C PRO A 54 17.94 16.40 18.50
N GLY A 55 18.01 15.56 19.53
CA GLY A 55 18.79 15.85 20.72
C GLY A 55 20.24 15.54 20.40
N ASP A 56 21.01 16.58 20.10
CA ASP A 56 22.46 16.51 20.29
C ASP A 56 22.97 17.85 20.87
N PRO A 57 23.55 17.84 22.09
CA PRO A 57 24.15 19.02 22.68
C PRO A 57 25.64 19.02 22.37
N SER A 58 26.10 19.70 21.31
CA SER A 58 27.43 20.33 21.24
C SER A 58 27.81 20.79 19.83
N THR A 59 27.72 22.10 19.58
CA THR A 59 28.85 22.87 19.03
C THR A 59 28.62 24.34 19.31
N GLY A 60 29.50 24.92 20.15
CA GLY A 60 29.42 26.31 20.55
C GLY A 60 29.75 27.25 19.40
N GLY A 61 28.80 28.14 19.10
CA GLY A 61 28.99 29.34 18.30
C GLY A 61 28.13 30.43 18.89
N ALA A 62 28.63 31.08 19.95
CA ALA A 62 27.97 32.22 20.55
C ALA A 62 28.08 33.44 19.63
N LEU A 63 26.94 33.91 19.13
CA LEU A 63 26.73 35.32 18.84
C LEU A 63 25.43 35.74 19.53
N THR A 64 25.61 36.63 20.49
CA THR A 64 24.67 37.15 21.48
C THR A 64 23.40 37.76 20.89
N SER A 65 22.27 37.31 21.44
CA SER A 65 21.07 38.05 21.90
C SER A 65 20.62 39.31 21.16
N LEU A 66 19.32 39.36 20.84
CA LEU A 66 18.38 40.50 21.01
C LEU A 66 17.03 40.06 20.40
N LEU A 67 15.96 39.76 21.14
CA LEU A 67 15.23 40.57 22.12
C LEU A 67 14.40 39.59 22.99
N HIS A 68 14.60 39.60 24.31
CA HIS A 68 13.92 38.76 25.33
C HIS A 68 13.14 37.56 24.80
N GLY A 69 13.83 36.45 24.59
CA GLY A 69 13.24 35.13 24.39
C GLY A 69 13.34 34.30 25.67
N LEU A 70 12.48 33.29 25.79
CA LEU A 70 12.55 32.25 26.81
C LEU A 70 13.98 31.70 26.92
N SER A 71 14.44 31.40 28.14
CA SER A 71 15.67 30.64 28.37
C SER A 71 15.57 29.26 27.69
N ALA A 72 16.72 28.61 27.42
CA ALA A 72 16.73 27.30 26.76
C ALA A 72 15.90 26.23 27.51
N GLY A 73 15.78 26.34 28.84
CA GLY A 73 14.92 25.49 29.66
C GLY A 73 13.43 25.81 29.49
N GLU A 74 13.07 27.08 29.49
CA GLU A 74 11.70 27.54 29.26
C GLU A 74 11.21 27.25 27.84
N GLU A 75 12.09 27.34 26.84
CA GLU A 75 11.75 26.98 25.46
C GLU A 75 11.51 25.48 25.29
N ARG A 76 12.26 24.63 26.01
CA ARG A 76 12.02 23.18 26.04
C ARG A 76 10.67 22.86 26.70
N ALA A 77 10.41 23.47 27.86
CA ALA A 77 9.15 23.30 28.58
C ALA A 77 7.94 23.79 27.74
N PHE A 78 8.10 24.90 27.01
CA PHE A 78 7.09 25.38 26.08
C PHE A 78 6.81 24.35 24.96
N LYS A 79 7.86 23.81 24.33
CA LYS A 79 7.71 22.79 23.26
C LYS A 79 7.05 21.51 23.78
N GLU A 80 7.38 21.07 24.98
CA GLU A 80 6.73 19.91 25.63
C GLU A 80 5.23 20.17 25.87
N ARG A 81 4.87 21.35 26.39
CA ARG A 81 3.47 21.77 26.55
C ARG A 81 2.75 21.84 25.20
N LEU A 82 3.39 22.39 24.18
CA LEU A 82 2.83 22.52 22.83
C LEU A 82 2.51 21.15 22.22
N VAL A 83 3.40 20.16 22.38
CA VAL A 83 3.18 18.78 21.92
C VAL A 83 2.03 18.10 22.68
N SER A 84 1.80 18.48 23.94
CA SER A 84 0.71 17.93 24.75
C SER A 84 -0.69 18.44 24.39
N CYS A 85 -0.80 19.58 23.67
CA CYS A 85 -2.08 20.16 23.27
C CYS A 85 -2.85 19.21 22.34
N LYS A 86 -4.14 19.00 22.59
CA LYS A 86 -5.01 18.08 21.82
C LYS A 86 -5.93 18.81 20.84
N SER A 87 -6.00 20.13 20.91
CA SER A 87 -6.81 20.98 20.03
C SER A 87 -6.10 22.28 19.68
N SER A 88 -6.50 22.91 18.57
CA SER A 88 -5.94 24.19 18.14
C SER A 88 -6.27 25.32 19.11
N GLN A 89 -7.43 25.25 19.78
CA GLN A 89 -7.80 26.19 20.84
C GLN A 89 -6.83 26.13 22.03
N GLU A 90 -6.40 24.94 22.45
CA GLU A 90 -5.39 24.79 23.51
C GLU A 90 -4.04 25.38 23.10
N VAL A 91 -3.65 25.22 21.83
CA VAL A 91 -2.42 25.82 21.29
C VAL A 91 -2.52 27.34 21.30
N LEU A 92 -3.62 27.91 20.80
CA LEU A 92 -3.83 29.36 20.79
C LEU A 92 -3.82 29.93 22.21
N HIS A 93 -4.48 29.28 23.17
CA HIS A 93 -4.46 29.68 24.57
C HIS A 93 -3.05 29.65 25.19
N LEU A 94 -2.25 28.62 24.86
CA LEU A 94 -0.85 28.53 25.28
C LEU A 94 0.01 29.67 24.72
N VAL A 95 -0.21 30.04 23.45
CA VAL A 95 0.48 31.15 22.79
C VAL A 95 0.05 32.50 23.38
N HIS A 96 -1.24 32.70 23.65
CA HIS A 96 -1.75 33.87 24.38
C HIS A 96 -1.07 34.06 25.74
N SER A 97 -0.83 32.96 26.45
CA SER A 97 -0.17 32.96 27.77
C SER A 97 1.35 33.17 27.68
N THR A 98 1.92 33.25 26.48
CA THR A 98 3.38 33.29 26.23
C THR A 98 3.72 34.45 25.28
N PRO A 99 3.82 35.71 25.76
CA PRO A 99 3.98 36.89 24.90
C PRO A 99 5.33 36.95 24.14
N HIS A 100 6.35 36.26 24.64
CA HIS A 100 7.73 36.29 24.14
C HIS A 100 8.15 34.93 23.55
N LEU A 101 7.60 34.57 22.39
CA LEU A 101 8.05 33.40 21.64
C LEU A 101 9.33 33.68 20.83
N SER A 102 10.25 32.70 20.87
CA SER A 102 11.36 32.61 19.91
C SER A 102 10.83 32.37 18.49
N SER A 103 11.66 32.65 17.48
CA SER A 103 11.32 32.34 16.08
C SER A 103 11.12 30.84 15.86
N ALA A 104 11.93 30.00 16.50
CA ALA A 104 11.76 28.55 16.51
C ALA A 104 10.45 28.11 17.20
N GLY A 105 10.07 28.76 18.31
CA GLY A 105 8.79 28.54 18.97
C GLY A 105 7.60 28.94 18.09
N ALA A 106 7.70 30.07 17.39
CA ALA A 106 6.70 30.54 16.44
C ALA A 106 6.48 29.53 15.30
N VAL A 107 7.56 29.02 14.70
CA VAL A 107 7.50 27.97 13.68
C VAL A 107 6.90 26.67 14.24
N ALA A 108 7.27 26.28 15.47
CA ALA A 108 6.71 25.08 16.10
C ALA A 108 5.19 25.19 16.30
N VAL A 109 4.68 26.38 16.64
CA VAL A 109 3.24 26.66 16.75
C VAL A 109 2.54 26.47 15.40
N LEU A 110 3.08 27.04 14.31
CA LEU A 110 2.50 26.87 12.96
C LEU A 110 2.35 25.38 12.59
N HIS A 111 3.41 24.61 12.81
CA HIS A 111 3.38 23.16 12.55
C HIS A 111 2.41 22.41 13.45
N ARG A 112 2.35 22.74 14.75
CA ARG A 112 1.43 22.05 15.67
C ARG A 112 -0.03 22.32 15.33
N LEU A 113 -0.36 23.58 14.99
CA LEU A 113 -1.70 23.93 14.51
C LEU A 113 -2.04 23.14 13.24
N ALA A 114 -1.09 23.06 12.28
CA ALA A 114 -1.29 22.26 11.08
C ALA A 114 -1.46 20.77 11.38
N ASP A 115 -0.74 20.20 12.35
CA ASP A 115 -0.91 18.80 12.75
C ASP A 115 -2.30 18.52 13.35
N LEU A 116 -2.86 19.47 14.11
CA LEU A 116 -4.14 19.30 14.83
C LEU A 116 -5.36 19.55 13.94
N GLU A 117 -5.25 20.49 13.01
CA GLU A 117 -6.32 20.88 12.10
C GLU A 117 -6.45 19.98 10.88
N GLN A 118 -5.45 19.17 10.54
CA GLN A 118 -5.58 18.24 9.41
C GLN A 118 -6.71 17.22 9.66
N ASP A 119 -7.66 17.14 8.73
CA ASP A 119 -8.72 16.13 8.70
C ASP A 119 -8.31 14.86 7.90
N GLY A 120 -9.13 13.82 7.97
CA GLY A 120 -8.88 12.55 7.25
C GLY A 120 -8.92 12.67 5.72
N ALA A 121 -9.45 13.78 5.19
CA ALA A 121 -9.49 14.12 3.77
C ALA A 121 -8.42 15.17 3.37
N LYS A 122 -7.48 15.46 4.28
CA LYS A 122 -6.33 16.36 4.17
C LYS A 122 -6.68 17.86 3.99
N GLY A 123 -7.85 18.31 4.43
CA GLY A 123 -8.23 19.71 4.65
C GLY A 123 -8.05 20.18 6.10
N LEU A 124 -8.28 21.47 6.39
CA LEU A 124 -8.36 21.98 7.77
C LEU A 124 -9.79 21.81 8.31
N LYS A 125 -9.94 21.42 9.58
CA LYS A 125 -11.26 21.26 10.23
C LYS A 125 -11.98 22.59 10.42
N GLU A 126 -11.28 23.61 10.93
CA GLU A 126 -11.85 24.95 11.19
C GLU A 126 -10.95 26.08 10.66
N PRO A 127 -10.74 26.20 9.33
CA PRO A 127 -9.81 27.15 8.74
C PRO A 127 -10.18 28.62 9.03
N GLU A 128 -11.47 28.96 9.00
CA GLU A 128 -11.93 30.34 9.19
C GLU A 128 -11.66 30.85 10.60
N VAL A 129 -11.80 29.99 11.61
CA VAL A 129 -11.56 30.33 13.03
C VAL A 129 -10.06 30.49 13.28
N LEU A 130 -9.25 29.58 12.72
CA LEU A 130 -7.80 29.60 12.89
C LEU A 130 -7.15 30.82 12.22
N LEU A 131 -7.50 31.10 10.97
CA LEU A 131 -6.89 32.17 10.17
C LEU A 131 -7.34 33.58 10.60
N SER A 132 -8.48 33.67 11.28
CA SER A 132 -8.97 34.93 11.85
C SER A 132 -8.37 35.25 13.22
N ASP A 133 -7.58 34.35 13.82
CA ASP A 133 -7.04 34.55 15.16
C ASP A 133 -6.01 35.71 15.21
N PRO A 134 -6.19 36.70 16.10
CA PRO A 134 -5.34 37.88 16.17
C PRO A 134 -3.91 37.56 16.63
N VAL A 135 -3.70 36.50 17.42
CA VAL A 135 -2.37 36.11 17.91
C VAL A 135 -1.59 35.38 16.84
N LEU A 136 -2.24 34.49 16.09
CA LEU A 136 -1.64 33.87 14.91
C LEU A 136 -1.22 34.93 13.89
N ASN A 137 -2.10 35.91 13.61
CA ASN A 137 -1.79 37.03 12.72
C ASN A 137 -0.59 37.86 13.21
N LYS A 138 -0.50 38.15 14.51
CA LYS A 138 0.65 38.86 15.09
C LYS A 138 1.95 38.07 15.00
N LEU A 139 1.88 36.75 15.15
CA LEU A 139 3.02 35.83 15.00
C LEU A 139 3.49 35.80 13.55
N CYS A 140 2.57 35.67 12.60
CA CYS A 140 2.83 35.74 11.16
C CYS A 140 3.49 37.07 10.76
N MET A 141 2.97 38.22 11.23
CA MET A 141 3.56 39.54 10.98
C MET A 141 5.00 39.65 11.51
N ARG A 142 5.27 39.07 12.69
CA ARG A 142 6.62 39.06 13.27
C ARG A 142 7.59 38.23 12.42
N LEU A 143 7.16 37.06 11.94
CA LEU A 143 7.97 36.23 11.04
C LEU A 143 8.25 36.96 9.72
N GLN A 144 7.25 37.64 9.17
CA GLN A 144 7.40 38.45 7.95
C GLN A 144 8.46 39.56 8.13
N GLN A 145 8.35 40.35 9.21
CA GLN A 145 9.27 41.47 9.47
C GLN A 145 10.70 41.02 9.71
N LYS A 146 10.89 39.91 10.43
CA LYS A 146 12.20 39.42 10.83
C LYS A 146 12.82 38.42 9.86
N ALA A 147 12.15 38.05 8.76
CA ALA A 147 12.57 36.95 7.87
C ALA A 147 14.06 37.00 7.48
N GLY A 148 14.62 38.18 7.20
CA GLY A 148 16.03 38.35 6.81
C GLY A 148 17.04 38.11 7.93
N GLU A 149 16.63 38.16 9.20
CA GLU A 149 17.49 37.95 10.38
C GLU A 149 17.43 36.50 10.89
N LEU A 150 16.52 35.68 10.37
CA LEU A 150 16.30 34.32 10.84
C LEU A 150 17.34 33.33 10.27
N GLU A 151 17.52 32.19 10.94
CA GLU A 151 18.33 31.08 10.43
C GLU A 151 17.66 30.39 9.23
N ASP A 152 18.46 29.76 8.35
CA ASP A 152 17.98 29.14 7.10
C ASP A 152 16.84 28.15 7.33
N LYS A 153 17.04 27.28 8.31
CA LYS A 153 16.05 26.27 8.69
C LYS A 153 14.77 26.91 9.21
N VAL A 154 14.84 28.04 9.91
CA VAL A 154 13.67 28.71 10.48
C VAL A 154 12.82 29.33 9.37
N VAL A 155 13.43 30.00 8.40
CA VAL A 155 12.71 30.59 7.25
C VAL A 155 11.99 29.51 6.45
N VAL A 156 12.71 28.44 6.09
CA VAL A 156 12.14 27.35 5.28
C VAL A 156 11.02 26.63 6.03
N ARG A 157 11.19 26.35 7.32
CA ARG A 157 10.13 25.72 8.12
C ARG A 157 8.94 26.65 8.35
N ALA A 158 9.16 27.96 8.48
CA ALA A 158 8.07 28.92 8.52
C ALA A 158 7.25 28.88 7.22
N LEU A 159 7.93 28.79 6.07
CA LEU A 159 7.26 28.67 4.77
C LEU A 159 6.46 27.37 4.70
N LEU A 160 7.07 26.22 5.03
CA LEU A 160 6.37 24.94 5.05
C LEU A 160 5.19 24.91 6.03
N GLY A 161 5.34 25.47 7.23
CA GLY A 161 4.23 25.61 8.18
C GLY A 161 3.09 26.46 7.61
N SER A 162 3.42 27.53 6.91
CA SER A 162 2.46 28.43 6.26
C SER A 162 1.66 27.71 5.16
N THR A 163 2.31 26.90 4.33
CA THR A 163 1.64 26.13 3.28
C THR A 163 0.75 25.04 3.85
N ARG A 164 1.19 24.37 4.92
CA ARG A 164 0.41 23.34 5.63
C ARG A 164 -0.84 23.90 6.31
N LEU A 165 -0.84 25.18 6.68
CA LEU A 165 -2.01 25.92 7.18
C LEU A 165 -2.85 26.53 6.06
N TYR A 166 -2.59 26.19 4.80
CA TYR A 166 -3.31 26.72 3.65
C TYR A 166 -3.35 28.26 3.60
N LEU A 167 -2.30 28.93 4.12
CA LEU A 167 -2.17 30.37 3.95
C LEU A 167 -2.12 30.71 2.47
N ASP A 168 -2.76 31.82 2.10
CA ASP A 168 -2.81 32.29 0.72
C ASP A 168 -1.38 32.42 0.16
N PRO A 169 -1.05 31.73 -0.96
CA PRO A 169 0.21 31.90 -1.68
C PRO A 169 0.58 33.36 -1.98
N GLN A 170 -0.41 34.24 -2.16
CA GLN A 170 -0.19 35.67 -2.43
C GLN A 170 -0.09 36.53 -1.18
N SER A 171 -0.25 35.95 0.01
CA SER A 171 -0.08 36.69 1.27
C SER A 171 1.34 37.26 1.38
N PHE A 172 1.45 38.44 2.01
CA PHE A 172 2.75 39.10 2.22
C PHE A 172 3.74 38.22 2.98
N LEU A 173 3.27 37.39 3.93
CA LEU A 173 4.12 36.44 4.64
C LEU A 173 4.70 35.40 3.68
N VAL A 174 3.86 34.70 2.91
CA VAL A 174 4.32 33.62 2.02
C VAL A 174 5.24 34.18 0.94
N MET A 175 4.90 35.31 0.32
CA MET A 175 5.76 35.98 -0.67
C MET A 175 7.10 36.42 -0.06
N ARG A 176 7.10 36.95 1.17
CA ARG A 176 8.34 37.34 1.85
C ARG A 176 9.21 36.12 2.18
N LEU A 177 8.63 35.05 2.71
CA LEU A 177 9.35 33.82 3.01
C LEU A 177 9.88 33.14 1.73
N MET A 178 9.10 33.13 0.64
CA MET A 178 9.52 32.62 -0.67
C MET A 178 10.74 33.38 -1.22
N SER A 179 10.69 34.71 -1.21
CA SER A 179 11.82 35.54 -1.68
C SER A 179 13.08 35.35 -0.83
N GLU A 180 12.93 35.23 0.48
CA GLU A 180 14.04 34.98 1.40
C GLU A 180 14.60 33.56 1.24
N SER A 181 13.74 32.55 1.07
CA SER A 181 14.16 31.18 0.76
C SER A 181 14.90 31.07 -0.57
N GLN A 182 14.46 31.81 -1.61
CA GLN A 182 15.17 31.89 -2.89
C GLN A 182 16.56 32.51 -2.73
N ALA A 183 16.67 33.61 -1.98
CA ALA A 183 17.96 34.27 -1.74
C ALA A 183 18.95 33.32 -1.04
N ARG A 184 18.48 32.53 -0.07
CA ARG A 184 19.29 31.53 0.63
C ARG A 184 19.62 30.33 -0.25
N LEU A 185 18.69 29.88 -1.07
CA LEU A 185 18.93 28.83 -2.06
C LEU A 185 20.04 29.24 -3.03
N ASN A 186 20.08 30.50 -3.48
CA ASN A 186 21.13 31.03 -4.35
C ASN A 186 22.53 30.97 -3.72
N THR A 187 22.66 30.85 -2.39
CA THR A 187 23.97 30.70 -1.73
C THR A 187 24.57 29.30 -1.91
N GLY A 188 23.75 28.29 -2.24
CA GLY A 188 24.18 26.90 -2.39
C GLY A 188 24.58 26.18 -1.10
N ARG A 189 24.38 26.79 0.08
CA ARG A 189 24.86 26.27 1.37
C ARG A 189 23.82 25.50 2.17
N LEU A 190 22.61 25.34 1.66
CA LEU A 190 21.53 24.68 2.38
C LEU A 190 21.83 23.19 2.61
N SER A 191 21.45 22.71 3.80
CA SER A 191 21.53 21.29 4.17
C SER A 191 20.50 20.47 3.39
N ILE A 192 20.72 19.16 3.25
CA ILE A 192 19.76 18.25 2.59
C ILE A 192 18.38 18.33 3.25
N GLY A 193 18.33 18.33 4.59
CA GLY A 193 17.07 18.43 5.31
C GLY A 193 16.33 19.74 5.04
N THR A 194 17.05 20.86 5.00
CA THR A 194 16.48 22.17 4.67
C THR A 194 16.01 22.23 3.21
N LEU A 195 16.77 21.66 2.27
CA LEU A 195 16.37 21.56 0.87
C LEU A 195 15.10 20.71 0.70
N CYS A 196 14.98 19.58 1.42
CA CYS A 196 13.78 18.75 1.37
C CYS A 196 12.52 19.49 1.87
N GLU A 197 12.63 20.20 3.00
CA GLU A 197 11.52 21.01 3.54
C GLU A 197 11.15 22.14 2.57
N LEU A 198 12.14 22.78 1.93
CA LEU A 198 11.91 23.82 0.94
C LEU A 198 11.20 23.28 -0.30
N VAL A 199 11.67 22.15 -0.85
CA VAL A 199 11.05 21.50 -2.01
C VAL A 199 9.59 21.12 -1.73
N GLN A 200 9.29 20.56 -0.55
CA GLN A 200 7.91 20.27 -0.14
C GLN A 200 7.05 21.53 -0.09
N ALA A 201 7.58 22.62 0.45
CA ALA A 201 6.85 23.87 0.51
C ALA A 201 6.59 24.47 -0.89
N LEU A 202 7.61 24.50 -1.75
CA LEU A 202 7.51 25.01 -3.12
C LEU A 202 6.51 24.20 -3.96
N PHE A 203 6.54 22.88 -3.82
CA PHE A 203 5.60 21.99 -4.49
C PHE A 203 4.14 22.31 -4.07
N ALA A 204 3.90 22.57 -2.78
CA ALA A 204 2.57 22.92 -2.29
C ALA A 204 2.08 24.30 -2.76
N VAL A 205 2.97 25.27 -2.94
CA VAL A 205 2.61 26.64 -3.37
C VAL A 205 2.40 26.72 -4.88
N ASN A 206 3.38 26.24 -5.66
CA ASN A 206 3.51 26.50 -7.09
C ASN A 206 3.33 25.25 -7.97
N GLY A 207 3.20 24.06 -7.36
CA GLY A 207 3.17 22.80 -8.10
C GLY A 207 4.56 22.35 -8.58
N PRO A 208 4.61 21.30 -9.43
CA PRO A 208 5.85 20.66 -9.85
C PRO A 208 6.73 21.49 -10.79
N ASP A 209 6.17 22.46 -11.51
CA ASP A 209 6.86 23.22 -12.58
C ASP A 209 7.45 24.55 -12.07
N CYS A 210 7.74 24.63 -10.77
CA CYS A 210 8.33 25.82 -10.16
C CYS A 210 9.84 25.88 -10.42
N GLY A 211 10.34 26.91 -11.11
CA GLY A 211 11.79 27.04 -11.37
C GLY A 211 12.67 27.09 -10.11
N ILE A 212 12.13 27.57 -8.98
CA ILE A 212 12.81 27.53 -7.67
C ILE A 212 12.95 26.09 -7.18
N LEU A 213 11.93 25.26 -7.42
CA LEU A 213 11.92 23.85 -7.07
C LEU A 213 12.96 23.09 -7.89
N ASP A 214 13.05 23.35 -9.19
CA ASP A 214 14.06 22.74 -10.07
C ASP A 214 15.47 23.08 -9.59
N GLN A 215 15.73 24.33 -9.20
CA GLN A 215 17.01 24.74 -8.63
C GLN A 215 17.32 24.02 -7.31
N ALA A 216 16.32 23.89 -6.42
CA ALA A 216 16.49 23.18 -5.15
C ALA A 216 16.74 21.68 -5.36
N MET A 217 16.06 21.07 -6.32
CA MET A 217 16.28 19.67 -6.71
C MET A 217 17.65 19.46 -7.35
N GLY A 218 18.10 20.40 -8.20
CA GLY A 218 19.47 20.40 -8.74
C GLY A 218 20.52 20.37 -7.63
N GLN A 219 20.37 21.20 -6.59
CA GLN A 219 21.29 21.18 -5.45
C GLN A 219 21.25 19.89 -4.62
N ILE A 220 20.11 19.19 -4.58
CA ILE A 220 20.03 17.86 -3.95
C ILE A 220 20.79 16.84 -4.80
N GLN A 221 20.63 16.87 -6.13
CA GLN A 221 21.30 15.95 -7.06
C GLN A 221 22.82 16.19 -7.12
N ASP A 222 23.27 17.44 -7.00
CA ASP A 222 24.70 17.80 -6.98
C ASP A 222 25.43 17.32 -5.72
N LYS A 223 24.68 17.01 -4.65
CA LYS A 223 25.26 16.44 -3.42
C LYS A 223 25.37 14.93 -3.60
N ASP A 224 26.60 14.41 -3.60
CA ASP A 224 26.88 12.98 -3.74
C ASP A 224 26.14 12.12 -2.68
N PRO A 225 25.16 11.26 -3.09
CA PRO A 225 24.40 10.40 -2.18
C PRO A 225 25.24 9.37 -1.43
N THR A 226 26.46 9.06 -1.88
CA THR A 226 27.31 8.07 -1.21
C THR A 226 27.74 8.48 0.20
N HIS A 227 27.71 9.79 0.50
CA HIS A 227 28.07 10.35 1.79
C HIS A 227 26.89 10.55 2.73
N TRP A 228 25.65 10.39 2.24
CA TRP A 228 24.46 10.67 3.03
C TRP A 228 24.28 9.64 4.16
N ASN A 229 23.76 10.11 5.28
CA ASN A 229 23.35 9.28 6.40
C ASN A 229 21.92 8.73 6.19
N SER A 230 21.48 7.83 7.08
CA SER A 230 20.19 7.17 6.93
C SER A 230 19.00 8.13 7.06
N SER A 231 19.10 9.14 7.91
CA SER A 231 18.04 10.15 8.09
C SER A 231 17.90 11.04 6.85
N GLU A 232 19.02 11.47 6.26
CA GLU A 232 19.03 12.26 5.02
C GLU A 232 18.39 11.50 3.85
N LEU A 233 18.75 10.22 3.68
CA LEU A 233 18.13 9.35 2.68
C LEU A 233 16.62 9.27 2.88
N THR A 234 16.17 9.01 4.11
CA THR A 234 14.74 8.90 4.42
C THR A 234 13.99 10.22 4.15
N LEU A 235 14.58 11.38 4.45
CA LEU A 235 13.99 12.68 4.13
C LEU A 235 13.78 12.87 2.63
N VAL A 236 14.78 12.54 1.82
CA VAL A 236 14.70 12.66 0.35
C VAL A 236 13.69 11.64 -0.20
N TYR A 237 13.69 10.39 0.28
CA TYR A 237 12.68 9.40 -0.12
C TYR A 237 11.26 9.86 0.17
N LYS A 238 11.01 10.41 1.36
CA LYS A 238 9.68 10.92 1.75
C LYS A 238 9.26 12.13 0.92
N MET A 239 10.19 13.05 0.65
CA MET A 239 9.94 14.20 -0.21
C MET A 239 9.56 13.74 -1.62
N LEU A 240 10.28 12.80 -2.22
CA LEU A 240 9.96 12.26 -3.55
C LEU A 240 8.62 11.51 -3.56
N ALA A 241 8.35 10.73 -2.50
CA ALA A 241 7.11 9.98 -2.33
C ALA A 241 5.88 10.86 -2.16
N ALA A 242 6.04 12.16 -1.86
CA ALA A 242 4.95 13.13 -1.75
C ALA A 242 4.39 13.63 -3.10
N GLY A 243 4.78 13.02 -4.22
CA GLY A 243 4.26 13.32 -5.57
C GLY A 243 5.30 13.84 -6.56
N LEU A 244 6.51 14.19 -6.10
CA LEU A 244 7.59 14.68 -6.96
C LEU A 244 8.26 13.59 -7.79
N GLY A 245 8.20 12.34 -7.32
CA GLY A 245 8.71 11.17 -8.04
C GLY A 245 7.81 10.69 -9.18
N GLU A 246 6.63 11.30 -9.41
CA GLU A 246 5.72 10.88 -10.47
C GLU A 246 6.37 11.01 -11.86
N GLY A 247 6.13 10.00 -12.70
CA GLY A 247 6.69 9.92 -14.05
C GLY A 247 8.18 9.55 -14.13
N GLY A 248 8.83 9.21 -13.00
CA GLY A 248 10.22 8.75 -12.99
C GLY A 248 11.28 9.84 -13.17
N ARG A 249 10.91 11.12 -12.98
CA ARG A 249 11.79 12.30 -13.17
C ARG A 249 13.12 12.24 -12.40
N TYR A 250 13.16 11.56 -11.25
CA TYR A 250 14.33 11.48 -10.39
C TYR A 250 14.85 10.04 -10.21
N GLN A 251 14.70 9.20 -11.25
CA GLN A 251 15.03 7.79 -11.14
C GLN A 251 16.53 7.52 -10.93
N ASP A 252 17.41 8.34 -11.51
CA ASP A 252 18.86 8.20 -11.34
C ASP A 252 19.29 8.45 -9.89
N LEU A 253 18.79 9.55 -9.31
CA LEU A 253 18.97 9.85 -7.88
C LEU A 253 18.45 8.72 -7.00
N LEU A 254 17.26 8.18 -7.30
CA LEU A 254 16.70 7.03 -6.58
C LEU A 254 17.58 5.79 -6.67
N ASN A 255 18.20 5.51 -7.83
CA ASN A 255 19.10 4.36 -7.99
C ASN A 255 20.37 4.48 -7.13
N GLU A 256 20.96 5.67 -7.06
CA GLU A 256 22.12 5.97 -6.21
C GLU A 256 21.76 5.86 -4.73
N MET A 257 20.64 6.48 -4.33
CA MET A 257 20.10 6.38 -2.97
C MET A 257 19.81 4.93 -2.58
N ASN A 258 19.21 4.13 -3.47
CA ASN A 258 18.91 2.72 -3.23
C ASN A 258 20.18 1.92 -2.95
N THR A 259 21.24 2.19 -3.71
CA THR A 259 22.55 1.56 -3.53
C THR A 259 23.18 1.92 -2.19
N ARG A 260 23.10 3.19 -1.79
CA ARG A 260 23.61 3.66 -0.50
C ARG A 260 22.78 3.10 0.67
N ALA A 261 21.46 3.21 0.59
CA ALA A 261 20.53 2.71 1.60
C ALA A 261 20.72 1.22 1.85
N LEU A 262 20.99 0.43 0.81
CA LEU A 262 21.25 -1.01 0.93
C LEU A 262 22.50 -1.29 1.79
N ARG A 263 23.56 -0.48 1.65
CA ARG A 263 24.77 -0.61 2.48
C ARG A 263 24.54 -0.23 3.93
N LEU A 264 23.59 0.69 4.19
CA LEU A 264 23.26 1.16 5.53
C LEU A 264 22.13 0.37 6.22
N ALA A 265 21.38 -0.45 5.48
CA ALA A 265 20.15 -1.10 5.93
C ALA A 265 20.26 -1.82 7.29
N THR A 266 21.38 -2.50 7.55
CA THR A 266 21.61 -3.26 8.79
C THR A 266 21.81 -2.40 10.05
N ARG A 267 22.05 -1.10 9.86
CA ARG A 267 22.27 -0.11 10.93
C ARG A 267 21.10 0.86 11.11
N MET A 268 20.07 0.76 10.28
CA MET A 268 18.91 1.64 10.35
C MET A 268 18.07 1.33 11.60
N ASP A 269 17.58 2.40 12.24
CA ASP A 269 16.65 2.39 13.35
C ASP A 269 15.20 2.12 12.88
N PRO A 270 14.24 1.84 13.78
CA PRO A 270 12.86 1.48 13.41
C PRO A 270 12.15 2.53 12.54
N ILE A 271 12.34 3.82 12.86
CA ILE A 271 11.68 4.91 12.13
C ILE A 271 12.21 4.95 10.71
N THR A 272 13.54 5.00 10.55
CA THR A 272 14.19 5.01 9.25
C THR A 272 13.80 3.80 8.39
N VAL A 273 13.77 2.58 8.96
CA VAL A 273 13.38 1.36 8.22
C VAL A 273 11.95 1.46 7.71
N SER A 274 11.01 1.80 8.60
CA SER A 274 9.58 1.84 8.25
C SER A 274 9.25 2.96 7.27
N GLU A 275 9.78 4.16 7.45
CA GLU A 275 9.54 5.31 6.59
C GLU A 275 10.14 5.11 5.20
N THR A 276 11.34 4.51 5.12
CA THR A 276 11.97 4.18 3.83
C THR A 276 11.18 3.12 3.08
N LEU A 277 10.70 2.06 3.76
CA LEU A 277 9.83 1.05 3.15
C LEU A 277 8.52 1.66 2.63
N GLY A 278 7.87 2.52 3.42
CA GLY A 278 6.67 3.24 3.02
C GLY A 278 6.89 4.14 1.81
N ALA A 279 7.99 4.89 1.79
CA ALA A 279 8.33 5.76 0.67
C ALA A 279 8.65 4.98 -0.62
N LEU A 280 9.40 3.89 -0.53
CA LEU A 280 9.67 3.01 -1.68
C LEU A 280 8.38 2.46 -2.28
N MET A 281 7.42 2.07 -1.45
CA MET A 281 6.10 1.61 -1.88
C MET A 281 5.37 2.71 -2.66
N MET A 282 5.28 3.92 -2.10
CA MET A 282 4.60 5.06 -2.74
C MET A 282 5.26 5.46 -4.06
N LEU A 283 6.58 5.38 -4.14
CA LEU A 283 7.36 5.62 -5.36
C LEU A 283 7.31 4.49 -6.39
N GLY A 284 6.67 3.36 -6.05
CA GLY A 284 6.53 2.20 -6.92
C GLY A 284 7.85 1.57 -7.39
N GLN A 285 8.90 1.63 -6.55
CA GLN A 285 10.27 1.22 -6.90
C GLN A 285 10.45 -0.31 -6.94
N LYS A 286 9.86 -0.97 -7.95
CA LYS A 286 9.92 -2.44 -8.13
C LYS A 286 11.35 -2.97 -8.32
N GLN A 287 12.25 -2.15 -8.86
CA GLN A 287 13.67 -2.45 -9.07
C GLN A 287 14.49 -2.44 -7.78
N ALA A 288 14.00 -1.81 -6.71
CA ALA A 288 14.69 -1.71 -5.42
C ALA A 288 14.50 -2.95 -4.53
N LEU A 289 14.10 -4.10 -5.10
CA LEU A 289 13.80 -5.32 -4.35
C LEU A 289 14.96 -5.76 -3.41
N PRO A 290 16.25 -5.70 -3.79
CA PRO A 290 17.34 -6.03 -2.86
C PRO A 290 17.34 -5.16 -1.59
N LEU A 291 17.03 -3.87 -1.71
CA LEU A 291 16.89 -2.96 -0.59
C LEU A 291 15.67 -3.30 0.25
N VAL A 292 14.51 -3.55 -0.36
CA VAL A 292 13.29 -3.97 0.34
C VAL A 292 13.56 -5.22 1.17
N ILE A 293 14.22 -6.23 0.60
CA ILE A 293 14.60 -7.47 1.32
C ILE A 293 15.51 -7.15 2.52
N ALA A 294 16.51 -6.30 2.34
CA ALA A 294 17.43 -5.92 3.42
C ALA A 294 16.72 -5.15 4.54
N LEU A 295 15.82 -4.22 4.20
CA LEU A 295 15.01 -3.48 5.17
C LEU A 295 14.03 -4.38 5.90
N CYS A 296 13.36 -5.31 5.20
CA CYS A 296 12.50 -6.30 5.84
C CYS A 296 13.26 -7.20 6.82
N LYS A 297 14.49 -7.62 6.48
CA LYS A 297 15.37 -8.36 7.39
C LYS A 297 15.74 -7.55 8.63
N GLN A 298 16.02 -6.26 8.46
CA GLN A 298 16.27 -5.36 9.58
C GLN A 298 15.00 -5.15 10.43
N ALA A 299 13.84 -5.03 9.80
CA ALA A 299 12.55 -4.88 10.47
C ALA A 299 12.26 -6.03 11.45
N VAL A 300 12.73 -7.27 11.17
CA VAL A 300 12.59 -8.41 12.08
C VAL A 300 13.13 -8.09 13.49
N ARG A 301 14.22 -7.32 13.57
CA ARG A 301 14.86 -6.95 14.84
C ARG A 301 14.08 -5.89 15.62
N HIS A 302 13.25 -5.13 14.91
CA HIS A 302 12.51 -3.98 15.44
C HIS A 302 11.02 -4.26 15.60
N VAL A 303 10.54 -5.48 15.30
CA VAL A 303 9.11 -5.83 15.41
C VAL A 303 8.54 -5.50 16.79
N GLU A 304 9.30 -5.74 17.87
CA GLU A 304 8.84 -5.46 19.23
C GLU A 304 8.90 -3.97 19.62
N SER A 305 9.63 -3.13 18.87
CA SER A 305 9.81 -1.70 19.15
C SER A 305 9.02 -0.77 18.23
N PHE A 306 8.42 -1.29 17.15
CA PHE A 306 7.68 -0.47 16.21
C PHE A 306 6.47 0.20 16.86
N THR A 307 6.27 1.47 16.54
CA THR A 307 4.99 2.13 16.73
C THR A 307 3.96 1.60 15.74
N ASP A 308 2.68 1.86 15.98
CA ASP A 308 1.61 1.39 15.10
C ASP A 308 1.74 1.92 13.67
N THR A 309 2.15 3.18 13.52
CA THR A 309 2.40 3.80 12.22
C THR A 309 3.56 3.11 11.50
N GLU A 310 4.66 2.86 12.22
CA GLU A 310 5.85 2.21 11.66
C GLU A 310 5.54 0.78 11.22
N LEU A 311 4.88 0.00 12.07
CA LEU A 311 4.45 -1.36 11.76
C LEU A 311 3.56 -1.37 10.51
N SER A 312 2.67 -0.39 10.40
CA SER A 312 1.74 -0.30 9.27
C SER A 312 2.43 0.02 7.95
N ASN A 313 3.44 0.89 7.96
CA ASN A 313 4.27 1.13 6.79
C ASN A 313 4.99 -0.14 6.34
N VAL A 314 5.53 -0.92 7.30
CA VAL A 314 6.17 -2.20 7.02
C VAL A 314 5.18 -3.19 6.41
N LEU A 315 4.00 -3.38 7.01
CA LEU A 315 2.97 -4.30 6.51
C LEU A 315 2.47 -3.90 5.11
N ASN A 316 2.23 -2.61 4.87
CA ASN A 316 1.82 -2.10 3.57
C ASN A 316 2.89 -2.37 2.51
N ALA A 317 4.17 -2.15 2.83
CA ALA A 317 5.26 -2.47 1.93
C ALA A 317 5.33 -3.99 1.64
N LEU A 318 5.17 -4.86 2.64
CA LEU A 318 5.15 -6.31 2.43
C LEU A 318 4.02 -6.73 1.48
N MET A 319 2.83 -6.16 1.64
CA MET A 319 1.69 -6.43 0.77
C MET A 319 1.94 -5.94 -0.65
N TYR A 320 2.46 -4.72 -0.80
CA TYR A 320 2.75 -4.12 -2.11
C TYR A 320 3.81 -4.90 -2.89
N TYR A 321 4.90 -5.26 -2.23
CA TYR A 321 6.01 -5.99 -2.85
C TYR A 321 5.76 -7.51 -2.91
N GLY A 322 4.68 -8.01 -2.29
CA GLY A 322 4.41 -9.43 -2.15
C GLY A 322 5.55 -10.16 -1.42
N HIS A 323 6.26 -9.48 -0.51
CA HIS A 323 7.42 -10.03 0.16
C HIS A 323 6.99 -10.81 1.41
N SER A 324 7.39 -12.09 1.50
CA SER A 324 7.12 -12.92 2.69
C SER A 324 8.45 -13.43 3.24
N ASP A 325 8.99 -12.69 4.21
CA ASP A 325 10.09 -13.19 5.01
C ASP A 325 9.52 -14.03 6.16
N ARG A 326 9.82 -15.33 6.16
CA ARG A 326 9.35 -16.26 7.19
C ARG A 326 9.71 -15.76 8.60
N PHE A 327 10.88 -15.17 8.79
CA PHE A 327 11.31 -14.68 10.11
C PHE A 327 10.54 -13.42 10.51
N LEU A 328 10.29 -12.51 9.57
CA LEU A 328 9.46 -11.33 9.83
C LEU A 328 8.03 -11.73 10.18
N VAL A 329 7.45 -12.66 9.42
CA VAL A 329 6.09 -13.10 9.67
C VAL A 329 5.99 -13.91 10.97
N MET A 330 7.01 -14.71 11.31
CA MET A 330 7.11 -15.36 12.63
C MET A 330 7.31 -14.35 13.78
N ALA A 331 8.06 -13.27 13.56
CA ALA A 331 8.22 -12.20 14.54
C ALA A 331 6.89 -11.48 14.76
N LEU A 332 6.15 -11.17 13.69
CA LEU A 332 4.79 -10.65 13.75
C LEU A 332 3.86 -11.63 14.49
N GLU A 333 3.91 -12.92 14.17
CA GLU A 333 3.15 -13.97 14.86
C GLU A 333 3.47 -14.06 16.36
N ARG A 334 4.67 -13.71 16.81
CA ARG A 334 4.99 -13.66 18.25
C ARG A 334 4.56 -12.35 18.89
N HIS A 335 4.67 -11.26 18.15
CA HIS A 335 4.40 -9.91 18.63
C HIS A 335 2.89 -9.63 18.73
N VAL A 336 2.12 -10.06 17.75
CA VAL A 336 0.66 -9.85 17.68
C VAL A 336 -0.02 -10.48 18.91
N PRO A 337 0.12 -11.80 19.19
CA PRO A 337 -0.20 -12.51 20.44
C PRO A 337 0.27 -11.86 21.75
N LYS A 338 1.44 -11.24 21.77
CA LYS A 338 1.92 -10.57 22.98
C LYS A 338 1.20 -9.24 23.19
N ILE A 339 1.26 -8.32 22.23
CA ILE A 339 0.74 -6.96 22.43
C ILE A 339 -0.79 -6.91 22.44
N ALA A 340 -1.46 -7.56 21.49
CA ALA A 340 -2.92 -7.55 21.45
C ALA A 340 -3.56 -8.48 22.50
N PHE A 341 -2.77 -9.29 23.23
CA PHE A 341 -3.31 -10.35 24.09
C PHE A 341 -2.64 -10.55 25.48
N THR A 342 -1.66 -9.73 25.90
CA THR A 342 -1.18 -9.68 27.31
C THR A 342 -1.68 -8.49 28.12
N LEU A 343 -2.38 -7.53 27.52
CA LEU A 343 -2.91 -6.38 28.24
C LEU A 343 -4.28 -6.69 28.86
N ILE A 344 -4.32 -6.58 30.19
CA ILE A 344 -5.47 -6.69 31.08
C ILE A 344 -6.61 -5.77 30.58
N PRO A 345 -7.90 -6.09 30.79
CA PRO A 345 -9.07 -5.37 30.23
C PRO A 345 -9.17 -3.86 30.54
N ARG A 346 -8.25 -3.28 31.32
CA ARG A 346 -8.24 -1.84 31.64
C ARG A 346 -7.40 -0.99 30.65
N GLN A 347 -6.68 -1.61 29.71
CA GLN A 347 -5.92 -0.94 28.63
C GLN A 347 -6.22 -1.52 27.23
N ALA A 348 -7.33 -2.24 27.07
CA ALA A 348 -7.76 -2.80 25.78
C ALA A 348 -8.17 -1.72 24.74
N ASP A 349 -8.09 -0.45 25.11
CA ASP A 349 -8.35 0.72 24.28
C ASP A 349 -7.16 1.13 23.39
N ASP A 350 -5.96 0.57 23.60
CA ASP A 350 -4.76 1.02 22.88
C ASP A 350 -4.64 0.46 21.45
N TYR A 351 -5.29 -0.67 21.12
CA TYR A 351 -5.28 -1.23 19.76
C TYR A 351 -6.60 -1.00 19.02
N THR A 352 -6.50 -0.34 17.87
CA THR A 352 -7.64 -0.05 16.99
C THR A 352 -8.06 -1.29 16.20
N THR A 353 -9.34 -1.36 15.85
CA THR A 353 -9.90 -2.41 14.98
C THR A 353 -9.15 -2.51 13.65
N ASP A 354 -8.64 -1.37 13.18
CA ASP A 354 -7.89 -1.25 11.94
C ASP A 354 -6.50 -1.89 11.99
N GLN A 355 -5.80 -1.80 13.12
CA GLN A 355 -4.50 -2.45 13.28
C GLN A 355 -4.62 -3.98 13.29
N VAL A 356 -5.64 -4.51 13.98
CA VAL A 356 -5.94 -5.95 13.97
C VAL A 356 -6.24 -6.41 12.54
N SER A 357 -7.04 -5.63 11.80
CA SER A 357 -7.34 -5.93 10.40
C SER A 357 -6.07 -5.96 9.54
N ARG A 358 -5.26 -4.89 9.57
CA ARG A 358 -4.03 -4.75 8.77
C ARG A 358 -3.08 -5.94 8.92
N GLN A 359 -2.91 -6.45 10.14
CA GLN A 359 -2.04 -7.61 10.39
C GLN A 359 -2.59 -8.89 9.73
N ILE A 360 -3.87 -9.19 9.90
CA ILE A 360 -4.49 -10.38 9.30
C ILE A 360 -4.54 -10.26 7.77
N VAL A 361 -4.81 -9.06 7.25
CA VAL A 361 -4.77 -8.76 5.81
C VAL A 361 -3.38 -8.96 5.23
N ALA A 362 -2.33 -8.53 5.92
CA ALA A 362 -0.95 -8.78 5.49
C ALA A 362 -0.64 -10.27 5.42
N LEU A 363 -0.99 -11.04 6.45
CA LEU A 363 -0.81 -12.51 6.46
C LEU A 363 -1.55 -13.18 5.29
N GLY A 364 -2.82 -12.79 5.09
CA GLY A 364 -3.65 -13.31 4.00
C GLY A 364 -3.08 -12.98 2.64
N THR A 365 -2.63 -11.74 2.44
CA THR A 365 -2.07 -11.27 1.16
C THR A 365 -0.80 -12.03 0.80
N VAL A 366 0.11 -12.20 1.75
CA VAL A 366 1.37 -12.95 1.53
C VAL A 366 1.19 -14.47 1.53
N GLY A 367 -0.02 -14.98 1.81
CA GLY A 367 -0.34 -16.40 1.80
C GLY A 367 0.32 -17.22 2.92
N TYR A 368 0.68 -16.59 4.04
CA TYR A 368 1.33 -17.27 5.16
C TYR A 368 0.33 -17.60 6.27
N VAL A 369 0.28 -18.88 6.67
CA VAL A 369 -0.50 -19.33 7.82
C VAL A 369 0.41 -19.52 9.03
N PRO A 370 0.19 -18.79 10.15
CA PRO A 370 0.95 -18.91 11.40
C PRO A 370 0.94 -20.33 12.02
N GLN A 371 1.98 -20.70 12.76
CA GLN A 371 2.05 -21.99 13.48
C GLN A 371 0.99 -22.08 14.59
N GLU A 372 0.75 -21.01 15.35
CA GLU A 372 -0.31 -20.88 16.35
C GLU A 372 -1.62 -20.31 15.77
N ALA A 373 -1.90 -20.52 14.47
CA ALA A 373 -3.08 -19.97 13.79
C ALA A 373 -4.39 -20.19 14.57
N GLY A 374 -4.60 -21.37 15.18
CA GLY A 374 -5.81 -21.65 15.95
C GLY A 374 -6.03 -20.68 17.12
N ARG A 375 -4.97 -20.28 17.83
CA ARG A 375 -5.05 -19.33 18.95
C ARG A 375 -5.28 -17.91 18.44
N LEU A 376 -4.57 -17.52 17.39
CA LEU A 376 -4.73 -16.23 16.73
C LEU A 376 -6.18 -16.02 16.28
N PHE A 377 -6.72 -16.94 15.47
CA PHE A 377 -8.05 -16.79 14.89
C PHE A 377 -9.18 -16.90 15.92
N ARG A 378 -9.03 -17.72 16.96
CA ARG A 378 -10.00 -17.75 18.07
C ARG A 378 -10.16 -16.37 18.71
N LYS A 379 -9.08 -15.60 18.82
CA LYS A 379 -9.20 -14.26 19.39
C LYS A 379 -9.52 -13.17 18.38
N VAL A 380 -9.15 -13.31 17.10
CA VAL A 380 -9.74 -12.47 16.03
C VAL A 380 -11.27 -12.60 16.07
N GLU A 381 -11.80 -13.81 16.23
CA GLU A 381 -13.24 -14.04 16.40
C GLU A 381 -13.80 -13.38 17.67
N SER A 382 -13.11 -13.46 18.81
CA SER A 382 -13.52 -12.76 20.04
C SER A 382 -13.56 -11.23 19.87
N VAL A 383 -12.59 -10.64 19.18
CA VAL A 383 -12.56 -9.20 18.87
C VAL A 383 -13.70 -8.82 17.94
N LEU A 384 -13.92 -9.60 16.87
CA LEU A 384 -15.04 -9.41 15.95
C LEU A 384 -16.39 -9.50 16.68
N ASN A 385 -16.54 -10.41 17.64
CA ASN A 385 -17.75 -10.51 18.45
C ASN A 385 -17.94 -9.31 19.39
N ALA A 386 -16.88 -8.86 20.07
CA ALA A 386 -16.97 -7.79 21.06
C ALA A 386 -17.05 -6.38 20.43
N ARG A 387 -16.40 -6.17 19.28
CA ARG A 387 -16.16 -4.84 18.69
C ARG A 387 -16.66 -4.69 17.26
N PHE A 388 -17.56 -5.57 16.79
CA PHE A 388 -18.07 -5.57 15.40
C PHE A 388 -18.44 -4.16 14.89
N SER A 389 -19.22 -3.42 15.67
CA SER A 389 -19.71 -2.07 15.32
C SER A 389 -18.65 -0.98 15.35
N HIS A 390 -17.48 -1.24 15.94
CA HIS A 390 -16.34 -0.31 15.96
C HIS A 390 -15.41 -0.47 14.76
N PHE A 391 -15.65 -1.46 13.88
CA PHE A 391 -14.90 -1.57 12.64
C PHE A 391 -15.47 -0.60 11.62
N GLN A 392 -14.57 0.09 10.91
CA GLN A 392 -14.95 0.72 9.65
C GLN A 392 -15.43 -0.37 8.67
N PRO A 393 -16.56 -0.17 7.94
CA PRO A 393 -17.14 -1.20 7.09
C PRO A 393 -16.14 -1.81 6.09
N ARG A 394 -15.31 -0.98 5.44
CA ARG A 394 -14.28 -1.42 4.50
C ARG A 394 -13.22 -2.30 5.17
N THR A 395 -12.65 -1.83 6.27
CA THR A 395 -11.67 -2.56 7.09
C THR A 395 -12.21 -3.93 7.53
N LEU A 396 -13.50 -4.02 7.84
CA LEU A 396 -14.14 -5.29 8.20
C LEU A 396 -14.21 -6.26 7.03
N VAL A 397 -14.60 -5.79 5.84
CA VAL A 397 -14.63 -6.62 4.62
C VAL A 397 -13.23 -7.16 4.32
N GLU A 398 -12.21 -6.30 4.39
CA GLU A 398 -10.80 -6.68 4.19
C GLU A 398 -10.36 -7.77 5.18
N LEU A 399 -10.68 -7.62 6.46
CA LEU A 399 -10.38 -8.62 7.49
C LEU A 399 -11.07 -9.97 7.21
N LEU A 400 -12.38 -9.96 6.94
CA LEU A 400 -13.13 -11.19 6.67
C LEU A 400 -12.67 -11.88 5.38
N HIS A 401 -12.36 -11.10 4.36
CA HIS A 401 -11.77 -11.58 3.11
C HIS A 401 -10.39 -12.21 3.35
N ALA A 402 -9.51 -11.55 4.09
CA ALA A 402 -8.20 -12.07 4.44
C ALA A 402 -8.26 -13.41 5.21
N CYS A 403 -9.23 -13.56 6.12
CA CYS A 403 -9.51 -14.83 6.78
C CYS A 403 -9.78 -15.96 5.76
N THR A 404 -10.50 -15.68 4.66
CA THR A 404 -10.72 -16.68 3.60
C THR A 404 -9.46 -17.05 2.82
N LEU A 405 -8.55 -16.09 2.59
CA LEU A 405 -7.25 -16.38 1.98
C LEU A 405 -6.46 -17.37 2.84
N LEU A 406 -6.57 -17.23 4.17
CA LEU A 406 -5.96 -18.06 5.21
C LEU A 406 -6.76 -19.33 5.57
N GLN A 407 -7.81 -19.67 4.81
CA GLN A 407 -8.67 -20.84 5.02
C GLN A 407 -9.34 -20.86 6.41
N ARG A 408 -9.72 -19.69 6.91
CA ARG A 408 -10.55 -19.51 8.11
C ARG A 408 -11.83 -18.81 7.71
N PHE A 409 -12.93 -19.53 7.76
CA PHE A 409 -14.19 -19.07 7.18
C PHE A 409 -15.03 -18.33 8.24
N PRO A 410 -15.28 -17.02 8.09
CA PRO A 410 -15.94 -16.21 9.11
C PRO A 410 -17.48 -16.36 9.10
N LEU A 411 -17.97 -17.60 9.15
CA LEU A 411 -19.39 -17.95 8.97
C LEU A 411 -20.34 -17.16 9.88
N ASN A 412 -19.91 -16.87 11.11
CA ASN A 412 -20.68 -16.14 12.12
C ASN A 412 -20.97 -14.67 11.76
N PHE A 413 -20.22 -14.11 10.80
CA PHE A 413 -20.25 -12.69 10.46
C PHE A 413 -20.80 -12.41 9.06
N VAL A 414 -20.89 -13.43 8.19
CA VAL A 414 -21.32 -13.28 6.79
C VAL A 414 -22.73 -12.68 6.70
N SER A 415 -23.66 -13.09 7.56
CA SER A 415 -25.03 -12.56 7.56
C SER A 415 -25.11 -11.08 7.91
N LYS A 416 -24.21 -10.60 8.76
CA LYS A 416 -24.11 -9.18 9.14
C LYS A 416 -23.59 -8.34 7.97
N VAL A 417 -22.54 -8.83 7.30
CA VAL A 417 -21.87 -8.12 6.20
C VAL A 417 -22.68 -8.12 4.90
N PHE A 418 -23.48 -9.16 4.65
CA PHE A 418 -24.41 -9.18 3.51
C PHE A 418 -25.78 -8.58 3.82
N SER A 419 -25.96 -7.95 4.98
CA SER A 419 -27.20 -7.25 5.29
C SER A 419 -27.35 -5.99 4.41
N PRO A 420 -28.58 -5.63 4.00
CA PRO A 420 -28.81 -4.41 3.21
C PRO A 420 -28.25 -3.15 3.88
N PHE A 421 -28.38 -3.08 5.21
CA PHE A 421 -27.85 -1.98 6.01
C PHE A 421 -26.32 -1.85 5.88
N PHE A 422 -25.58 -2.95 6.04
CA PHE A 422 -24.12 -2.93 5.90
C PHE A 422 -23.68 -2.59 4.48
N LEU A 423 -24.37 -3.13 3.47
CA LEU A 423 -24.07 -2.83 2.06
C LEU A 423 -24.35 -1.35 1.72
N GLN A 424 -25.36 -0.74 2.34
CA GLN A 424 -25.63 0.69 2.20
C GLN A 424 -24.55 1.55 2.87
N GLN A 425 -24.02 1.12 4.02
CA GLN A 425 -22.89 1.81 4.67
C GLN A 425 -21.63 1.82 3.79
N LEU A 426 -21.40 0.77 3.02
CA LEU A 426 -20.27 0.69 2.07
C LEU A 426 -20.45 1.58 0.82
N GLN A 427 -21.65 2.12 0.58
CA GLN A 427 -21.93 2.90 -0.62
C GLN A 427 -21.69 4.40 -0.46
N GLU A 428 -21.56 4.95 0.76
CA GLU A 428 -21.22 6.37 1.04
C GLU A 428 -21.85 7.40 0.07
N GLY A 429 -23.09 7.18 -0.39
CA GLY A 429 -23.80 8.07 -1.33
C GLY A 429 -23.41 7.98 -2.81
N SER A 430 -22.53 7.05 -3.21
CA SER A 430 -22.11 6.82 -4.60
C SER A 430 -22.06 5.32 -4.98
N VAL A 431 -21.43 4.98 -6.11
CA VAL A 431 -21.24 3.59 -6.55
C VAL A 431 -20.18 2.92 -5.68
N MET A 432 -20.46 1.70 -5.21
CA MET A 432 -19.53 0.92 -4.39
C MET A 432 -18.19 0.71 -5.10
N ASP A 433 -17.09 0.85 -4.35
CA ASP A 433 -15.74 0.57 -4.81
C ASP A 433 -15.63 -0.85 -5.40
N GLN A 434 -15.03 -0.96 -6.58
CA GLN A 434 -14.91 -2.24 -7.29
C GLN A 434 -14.03 -3.25 -6.54
N GLY A 435 -13.02 -2.78 -5.80
CA GLY A 435 -12.18 -3.65 -4.97
C GLY A 435 -12.97 -4.28 -3.84
N VAL A 436 -13.74 -3.47 -3.11
CA VAL A 436 -14.66 -3.95 -2.06
C VAL A 436 -15.70 -4.92 -2.64
N LEU A 437 -16.27 -4.60 -3.80
CA LEU A 437 -17.24 -5.46 -4.49
C LEU A 437 -16.62 -6.81 -4.87
N ALA A 438 -15.38 -6.82 -5.37
CA ALA A 438 -14.65 -8.02 -5.68
C ALA A 438 -14.40 -8.86 -4.43
N GLN A 439 -14.02 -8.24 -3.30
CA GLN A 439 -13.79 -8.94 -2.03
C GLN A 439 -15.06 -9.58 -1.49
N LEU A 440 -16.20 -8.87 -1.53
CA LEU A 440 -17.51 -9.41 -1.14
C LEU A 440 -17.93 -10.57 -2.05
N THR A 441 -17.69 -10.44 -3.36
CA THR A 441 -17.96 -11.51 -4.34
C THR A 441 -17.10 -12.73 -4.02
N GLN A 442 -15.80 -12.58 -3.82
CA GLN A 442 -14.91 -13.70 -3.50
C GLN A 442 -15.25 -14.31 -2.14
N LEU A 443 -15.57 -13.51 -1.12
CA LEU A 443 -16.04 -13.97 0.19
C LEU A 443 -17.28 -14.86 0.05
N TYR A 444 -18.30 -14.41 -0.70
CA TYR A 444 -19.50 -15.20 -0.97
C TYR A 444 -19.17 -16.51 -1.69
N MET A 445 -18.34 -16.44 -2.73
CA MET A 445 -17.88 -17.59 -3.50
C MET A 445 -17.16 -18.61 -2.60
N THR A 446 -16.28 -18.17 -1.71
CA THR A 446 -15.59 -19.04 -0.75
C THR A 446 -16.60 -19.74 0.16
N MET A 447 -17.61 -19.03 0.69
CA MET A 447 -18.61 -19.68 1.55
C MET A 447 -19.40 -20.75 0.78
N LYS A 448 -19.66 -20.57 -0.51
CA LYS A 448 -20.34 -21.57 -1.33
C LYS A 448 -19.43 -22.76 -1.65
N LEU A 449 -18.18 -22.51 -2.04
CA LEU A 449 -17.28 -23.55 -2.51
C LEU A 449 -16.60 -24.31 -1.36
N GLU A 450 -16.07 -23.61 -0.36
CA GLU A 450 -15.25 -24.21 0.70
C GLU A 450 -16.06 -24.60 1.95
N CYS A 451 -17.35 -24.22 2.06
CA CYS A 451 -18.22 -24.56 3.21
C CYS A 451 -19.48 -25.35 2.77
N PRO A 452 -19.43 -26.69 2.73
CA PRO A 452 -20.52 -27.53 2.20
C PRO A 452 -21.90 -27.33 2.83
N PHE A 453 -21.95 -26.87 4.09
CA PHE A 453 -23.19 -26.69 4.86
C PHE A 453 -23.64 -25.23 4.96
N TYR A 454 -23.06 -24.32 4.19
CA TYR A 454 -23.41 -22.90 4.25
C TYR A 454 -24.85 -22.65 3.76
N ARG A 455 -25.72 -22.29 4.72
CA ARG A 455 -27.13 -21.90 4.50
C ARG A 455 -27.38 -20.40 4.73
N GLY A 456 -26.33 -19.59 4.83
CA GLY A 456 -26.44 -18.15 5.05
C GLY A 456 -26.96 -17.38 3.83
N PRO A 457 -27.03 -16.04 3.93
CA PRO A 457 -27.62 -15.22 2.89
C PRO A 457 -26.90 -15.35 1.55
N GLN A 458 -27.68 -15.20 0.49
CA GLN A 458 -27.15 -15.10 -0.87
C GLN A 458 -26.70 -13.67 -1.15
N PHE A 459 -25.54 -13.53 -1.79
CA PHE A 459 -25.09 -12.22 -2.25
C PHE A 459 -25.75 -11.88 -3.58
N LEU A 460 -26.35 -10.69 -3.70
CA LEU A 460 -27.18 -10.32 -4.84
C LEU A 460 -26.39 -10.39 -6.16
N PRO A 461 -26.87 -11.07 -7.21
CA PRO A 461 -26.16 -11.16 -8.49
C PRO A 461 -25.78 -9.81 -9.10
N LYS A 462 -26.62 -8.77 -8.92
CA LYS A 462 -26.36 -7.40 -9.38
C LYS A 462 -25.15 -6.73 -8.70
N LEU A 463 -24.77 -7.22 -7.53
CA LEU A 463 -23.62 -6.74 -6.75
C LEU A 463 -22.42 -7.68 -6.88
N ARG A 464 -22.40 -8.59 -7.86
CA ARG A 464 -21.24 -9.45 -8.11
C ARG A 464 -20.39 -8.85 -9.21
N VAL A 465 -19.07 -8.89 -9.02
CA VAL A 465 -18.14 -8.64 -10.12
C VAL A 465 -18.23 -9.77 -11.15
N LYS A 466 -17.95 -9.47 -12.42
CA LYS A 466 -17.88 -10.49 -13.49
C LYS A 466 -16.50 -11.13 -13.63
N SER A 467 -15.48 -10.46 -13.10
CA SER A 467 -14.07 -10.85 -13.21
C SER A 467 -13.32 -10.36 -11.97
N PHE A 468 -12.40 -11.19 -11.47
CA PHE A 468 -11.45 -10.82 -10.43
C PHE A 468 -10.19 -10.14 -10.99
N LEU A 469 -9.96 -10.22 -12.30
CA LEU A 469 -9.04 -9.32 -13.01
C LEU A 469 -9.77 -8.01 -13.29
N TYR A 470 -9.37 -6.96 -12.56
CA TYR A 470 -9.84 -5.59 -12.75
C TYR A 470 -8.68 -4.60 -12.57
N PRO A 471 -8.47 -3.64 -13.49
CA PRO A 471 -7.40 -2.66 -13.37
C PRO A 471 -7.44 -1.94 -12.01
N GLY A 472 -6.31 -1.90 -11.30
CA GLY A 472 -6.18 -1.23 -10.00
C GLY A 472 -6.56 -2.05 -8.77
N CYS A 473 -7.50 -3.00 -8.88
CA CYS A 473 -8.04 -3.74 -7.72
C CYS A 473 -8.21 -5.25 -7.99
N SER A 474 -7.23 -5.90 -8.61
CA SER A 474 -7.36 -7.32 -8.99
C SER A 474 -7.15 -8.29 -7.81
N LEU A 475 -8.07 -9.25 -7.67
CA LEU A 475 -7.97 -10.37 -6.72
C LEU A 475 -7.30 -11.62 -7.33
N GLU A 476 -6.71 -11.48 -8.52
CA GLU A 476 -5.82 -12.45 -9.16
C GLU A 476 -4.77 -11.68 -9.99
N SER A 477 -3.71 -12.34 -10.44
CA SER A 477 -2.68 -11.70 -11.27
C SER A 477 -2.65 -12.30 -12.66
N LEU A 478 -2.38 -11.47 -13.67
CA LEU A 478 -2.05 -11.97 -15.01
C LEU A 478 -0.73 -12.75 -15.00
N ALA A 479 -0.65 -13.79 -15.84
CA ALA A 479 0.60 -14.50 -16.06
C ALA A 479 1.67 -13.55 -16.61
N ASP A 480 2.93 -13.80 -16.25
CA ASP A 480 4.05 -13.07 -16.82
C ASP A 480 4.07 -13.26 -18.35
N PRO A 481 4.09 -12.19 -19.17
CA PRO A 481 3.97 -12.31 -20.62
C PRO A 481 5.07 -13.17 -21.27
N HIS A 482 6.30 -13.12 -20.76
CA HIS A 482 7.41 -13.89 -21.31
C HIS A 482 7.25 -15.37 -20.98
N LEU A 483 7.02 -15.69 -19.71
CA LEU A 483 6.79 -17.07 -19.27
C LEU A 483 5.56 -17.67 -19.96
N TYR A 484 4.48 -16.90 -20.09
CA TYR A 484 3.27 -17.30 -20.78
C TYR A 484 3.54 -17.67 -22.25
N ASN A 485 4.29 -16.84 -22.99
CA ASN A 485 4.62 -17.12 -24.39
C ASN A 485 5.50 -18.37 -24.53
N TRP A 486 6.42 -18.60 -23.59
CA TRP A 486 7.23 -19.83 -23.57
C TRP A 486 6.37 -21.07 -23.37
N VAL A 487 5.48 -21.05 -22.37
CA VAL A 487 4.54 -22.16 -22.12
C VAL A 487 3.63 -22.37 -23.33
N LYS A 488 3.07 -21.30 -23.89
CA LYS A 488 2.20 -21.35 -25.07
C LYS A 488 2.90 -22.04 -26.25
N ASN A 489 4.12 -21.63 -26.58
CA ASN A 489 4.87 -22.24 -27.68
C ASN A 489 5.19 -23.71 -27.39
N GLY A 490 5.59 -24.04 -26.17
CA GLY A 490 5.83 -25.43 -25.76
C GLY A 490 4.57 -26.29 -25.81
N LEU A 491 3.39 -25.72 -25.53
CA LEU A 491 2.11 -26.41 -25.67
C LEU A 491 1.72 -26.66 -27.13
N VAL A 492 2.01 -25.70 -28.03
CA VAL A 492 1.81 -25.92 -29.48
C VAL A 492 2.73 -27.04 -29.96
N ASP A 493 4.00 -27.04 -29.55
CA ASP A 493 4.95 -28.09 -29.91
C ASP A 493 4.54 -29.46 -29.32
N LEU A 494 3.93 -29.48 -28.12
CA LEU A 494 3.48 -30.71 -27.44
C LEU A 494 2.18 -31.28 -28.01
N LEU A 495 1.20 -30.42 -28.30
CA LEU A 495 -0.16 -30.80 -28.73
C LEU A 495 -0.34 -30.74 -30.24
N GLY A 496 0.68 -30.33 -30.99
CA GLY A 496 0.67 -30.18 -32.44
C GLY A 496 0.06 -28.86 -32.94
N ASP A 497 -0.95 -28.31 -32.26
CA ASP A 497 -1.61 -27.06 -32.66
C ASP A 497 -2.17 -26.25 -31.48
N GLN A 498 -2.29 -24.93 -31.67
CA GLN A 498 -2.94 -24.00 -30.74
C GLN A 498 -4.44 -24.30 -30.55
N THR A 499 -5.10 -24.98 -31.50
CA THR A 499 -6.52 -25.34 -31.42
C THR A 499 -6.85 -26.26 -30.26
N TYR A 500 -5.88 -26.95 -29.66
CA TYR A 500 -6.11 -27.91 -28.57
C TYR A 500 -6.17 -27.30 -27.17
N PHE A 501 -5.91 -26.00 -27.03
CA PHE A 501 -5.99 -25.34 -25.73
C PHE A 501 -6.50 -23.90 -25.84
N ALA A 502 -7.32 -23.51 -24.86
CA ALA A 502 -7.84 -22.16 -24.77
C ALA A 502 -6.95 -21.31 -23.86
N SER A 503 -6.86 -20.03 -24.17
CA SER A 503 -6.00 -19.07 -23.46
C SER A 503 -6.82 -18.00 -22.77
N LYS A 504 -6.41 -17.59 -21.56
CA LYS A 504 -7.05 -16.49 -20.80
C LYS A 504 -8.56 -16.67 -20.65
N VAL A 505 -8.99 -17.88 -20.31
CA VAL A 505 -10.42 -18.26 -20.26
C VAL A 505 -11.07 -17.70 -19.01
N LEU A 506 -12.04 -16.80 -19.17
CA LEU A 506 -12.86 -16.32 -18.06
C LEU A 506 -13.88 -17.40 -17.67
N THR A 507 -13.79 -17.87 -16.45
CA THR A 507 -14.75 -18.82 -15.88
C THR A 507 -16.05 -18.09 -15.48
N PRO A 508 -17.19 -18.81 -15.42
CA PRO A 508 -18.42 -18.28 -14.82
C PRO A 508 -18.28 -17.85 -13.34
N TYR A 509 -17.15 -18.19 -12.72
CA TYR A 509 -16.83 -17.97 -11.31
C TYR A 509 -15.82 -16.85 -11.10
N CYS A 510 -15.76 -15.91 -12.05
CA CYS A 510 -14.96 -14.67 -12.03
C CYS A 510 -13.44 -14.86 -12.13
N TYR A 511 -12.92 -16.10 -12.08
CA TYR A 511 -11.50 -16.37 -12.28
C TYR A 511 -11.14 -16.46 -13.74
N THR A 512 -9.92 -16.03 -14.08
CA THR A 512 -9.36 -16.13 -15.42
C THR A 512 -8.28 -17.21 -15.47
N LEU A 513 -8.49 -18.28 -16.23
CA LEU A 513 -7.50 -19.35 -16.41
C LEU A 513 -6.41 -18.87 -17.37
N ASP A 514 -5.14 -19.16 -17.06
CA ASP A 514 -4.06 -18.82 -18.01
C ASP A 514 -4.19 -19.68 -19.27
N VAL A 515 -4.36 -20.99 -19.09
CA VAL A 515 -4.65 -21.97 -20.13
C VAL A 515 -5.67 -23.01 -19.64
N GLU A 516 -6.62 -23.38 -20.50
CA GLU A 516 -7.55 -24.51 -20.32
C GLU A 516 -7.27 -25.60 -21.38
N ILE A 517 -7.15 -26.85 -20.94
CA ILE A 517 -7.06 -28.03 -21.80
C ILE A 517 -8.24 -28.95 -21.48
N LYS A 518 -8.91 -29.47 -22.51
CA LYS A 518 -10.05 -30.37 -22.39
C LYS A 518 -9.63 -31.78 -22.74
N VAL A 519 -10.09 -32.75 -21.98
CA VAL A 519 -9.76 -34.16 -22.15
C VAL A 519 -11.03 -35.01 -22.10
N ASP A 520 -11.12 -36.01 -22.98
CA ASP A 520 -12.20 -37.00 -22.99
C ASP A 520 -12.00 -38.13 -21.95
N GLU A 521 -12.89 -39.13 -21.97
CA GLU A 521 -12.84 -40.24 -21.01
C GLU A 521 -11.61 -41.15 -21.22
N ASP A 522 -11.15 -41.25 -22.47
CA ASP A 522 -10.01 -42.08 -22.87
C ASP A 522 -8.65 -41.40 -22.65
N GLY A 523 -8.67 -40.09 -22.33
CA GLY A 523 -7.48 -39.31 -22.05
C GLY A 523 -6.95 -38.52 -23.25
N PHE A 524 -7.67 -38.45 -24.37
CA PHE A 524 -7.29 -37.64 -25.52
C PHE A 524 -7.62 -36.17 -25.34
N VAL A 525 -6.72 -35.32 -25.83
CA VAL A 525 -6.91 -33.87 -25.80
C VAL A 525 -7.91 -33.46 -26.87
N LEU A 526 -8.97 -32.79 -26.43
CA LEU A 526 -10.03 -32.27 -27.29
C LEU A 526 -9.70 -30.86 -27.76
N PRO A 527 -10.12 -30.46 -28.98
CA PRO A 527 -9.99 -29.07 -29.40
C PRO A 527 -10.69 -28.10 -28.44
N ALA A 528 -10.10 -26.93 -28.23
CA ALA A 528 -10.57 -25.89 -27.33
C ALA A 528 -12.02 -25.45 -27.59
N SER A 529 -12.49 -25.53 -28.84
CA SER A 529 -13.87 -25.24 -29.24
C SER A 529 -14.88 -26.31 -28.85
N HIS A 530 -14.46 -27.52 -28.49
CA HIS A 530 -15.38 -28.61 -28.11
C HIS A 530 -16.11 -28.27 -26.81
N VAL A 531 -17.42 -28.48 -26.81
CA VAL A 531 -18.30 -28.16 -25.67
C VAL A 531 -18.86 -29.44 -25.03
N ASP A 532 -19.16 -30.45 -25.85
CA ASP A 532 -19.79 -31.69 -25.44
C ASP A 532 -18.75 -32.77 -25.08
N GLU A 533 -19.18 -33.76 -24.28
CA GLU A 533 -18.39 -34.96 -23.91
C GLU A 533 -17.03 -34.67 -23.25
N VAL A 534 -16.83 -33.46 -22.70
CA VAL A 534 -15.64 -33.12 -21.93
C VAL A 534 -15.68 -33.85 -20.59
N TYR A 535 -14.89 -34.90 -20.46
CA TYR A 535 -14.74 -35.68 -19.23
C TYR A 535 -14.00 -34.89 -18.15
N LYS A 536 -12.94 -34.18 -18.54
CA LYS A 536 -12.03 -33.49 -17.63
C LYS A 536 -11.53 -32.18 -18.22
N ARG A 537 -11.40 -31.17 -17.37
CA ARG A 537 -10.81 -29.86 -17.69
C ARG A 537 -9.55 -29.65 -16.86
N ILE A 538 -8.44 -29.39 -17.52
CA ILE A 538 -7.17 -29.08 -16.90
C ILE A 538 -6.99 -27.57 -16.92
N ALA A 539 -6.82 -26.95 -15.76
CA ALA A 539 -6.44 -25.55 -15.62
C ALA A 539 -4.93 -25.47 -15.39
N VAL A 540 -4.20 -24.99 -16.40
CA VAL A 540 -2.76 -24.80 -16.31
C VAL A 540 -2.49 -23.40 -15.76
N CYS A 541 -1.98 -23.33 -14.52
CA CYS A 541 -1.62 -22.08 -13.84
C CYS A 541 -0.16 -21.74 -14.10
N ILE A 542 0.10 -20.67 -14.85
CA ILE A 542 1.44 -20.22 -15.23
C ILE A 542 1.93 -19.20 -14.19
N ASP A 543 2.63 -19.69 -13.19
CA ASP A 543 2.95 -18.90 -12.01
C ASP A 543 4.32 -18.24 -12.12
N GLY A 544 4.32 -17.00 -12.61
CA GLY A 544 5.48 -16.12 -12.66
C GLY A 544 5.99 -15.70 -11.27
N PRO A 545 7.18 -15.06 -11.16
CA PRO A 545 7.78 -14.66 -9.89
C PRO A 545 6.84 -13.82 -8.99
N LYS A 546 6.02 -12.95 -9.60
CA LYS A 546 5.09 -12.05 -8.91
C LYS A 546 3.88 -12.74 -8.27
N ARG A 547 3.65 -14.02 -8.58
CA ARG A 547 2.58 -14.84 -7.95
C ARG A 547 3.06 -15.57 -6.70
N PHE A 548 4.37 -15.59 -6.48
CA PHE A 548 4.99 -16.13 -5.28
C PHE A 548 5.36 -15.03 -4.32
N ALA A 549 5.45 -15.39 -3.05
CA ALA A 549 6.06 -14.51 -2.07
C ALA A 549 7.55 -14.28 -2.40
N ALA A 550 8.01 -13.02 -2.41
CA ALA A 550 9.42 -12.73 -2.61
C ALA A 550 10.23 -13.35 -1.46
N ASN A 551 11.12 -14.30 -1.79
CA ASN A 551 11.92 -15.17 -0.90
C ASN A 551 11.25 -16.45 -0.36
N ALA A 552 10.07 -16.83 -0.85
CA ALA A 552 9.48 -18.13 -0.55
C ALA A 552 8.83 -18.77 -1.80
N ARG A 553 8.78 -20.10 -1.83
CA ARG A 553 8.18 -20.87 -2.95
C ARG A 553 6.69 -21.16 -2.75
N HIS A 554 6.02 -20.42 -1.87
CA HIS A 554 4.56 -20.50 -1.70
C HIS A 554 3.87 -19.35 -2.45
N LEU A 555 2.66 -19.63 -2.91
CA LEU A 555 1.81 -18.66 -3.61
C LEU A 555 1.30 -17.57 -2.68
N LEU A 556 1.16 -16.35 -3.20
CA LEU A 556 0.40 -15.29 -2.55
C LEU A 556 -1.05 -15.74 -2.33
N GLY A 557 -1.71 -15.23 -1.29
CA GLY A 557 -3.02 -15.75 -0.87
C GLY A 557 -4.08 -15.67 -1.98
N LYS A 558 -4.04 -14.63 -2.80
CA LYS A 558 -4.93 -14.44 -3.96
C LYS A 558 -4.77 -15.52 -5.04
N GLU A 559 -3.55 -16.03 -5.24
CA GLU A 559 -3.28 -17.10 -6.21
C GLU A 559 -3.59 -18.47 -5.61
N ALA A 560 -3.30 -18.64 -4.31
CA ALA A 560 -3.61 -19.85 -3.58
C ALA A 560 -5.12 -20.12 -3.50
N ILE A 561 -5.94 -19.10 -3.21
CA ILE A 561 -7.41 -19.26 -3.15
C ILE A 561 -8.01 -19.57 -4.51
N LYS A 562 -7.50 -18.96 -5.59
CA LYS A 562 -7.89 -19.27 -6.96
C LYS A 562 -7.68 -20.75 -7.26
N GLN A 563 -6.50 -21.30 -7.00
CA GLN A 563 -6.23 -22.71 -7.24
C GLN A 563 -7.11 -23.64 -6.40
N ARG A 564 -7.39 -23.30 -5.14
CA ARG A 564 -8.33 -24.07 -4.30
C ARG A 564 -9.74 -24.09 -4.89
N HIS A 565 -10.26 -22.92 -5.26
CA HIS A 565 -11.60 -22.80 -5.84
C HIS A 565 -11.71 -23.56 -7.17
N LEU A 566 -10.70 -23.47 -8.05
CA LEU A 566 -10.68 -24.21 -9.31
C LEU A 566 -10.73 -25.73 -9.09
N LYS A 567 -9.98 -26.26 -8.12
CA LYS A 567 -10.05 -27.69 -7.75
C LYS A 567 -11.45 -28.11 -7.30
N ILE A 568 -12.11 -27.30 -6.48
CA ILE A 568 -13.47 -27.59 -6.00
C ILE A 568 -14.49 -27.53 -7.14
N LEU A 569 -14.29 -26.63 -8.09
CA LEU A 569 -15.11 -26.49 -9.30
C LEU A 569 -14.92 -27.64 -10.30
N GLY A 570 -14.02 -28.59 -10.03
CA GLY A 570 -13.80 -29.78 -10.85
C GLY A 570 -12.68 -29.66 -11.88
N TYR A 571 -11.88 -28.59 -11.83
CA TYR A 571 -10.67 -28.50 -12.65
C TYR A 571 -9.54 -29.33 -12.05
N GLU A 572 -8.81 -30.03 -12.92
CA GLU A 572 -7.50 -30.54 -12.58
C GLU A 572 -6.49 -29.38 -12.70
N VAL A 573 -6.04 -28.86 -11.56
CA VAL A 573 -5.14 -27.71 -11.54
C VAL A 573 -3.69 -28.18 -11.63
N VAL A 574 -3.02 -27.80 -12.72
CA VAL A 574 -1.59 -28.05 -12.96
C VAL A 574 -0.83 -26.75 -12.78
N GLN A 575 0.06 -26.72 -11.79
CA GLN A 575 0.89 -25.55 -11.50
C GLN A 575 2.22 -25.62 -12.27
N LEU A 576 2.55 -24.53 -12.96
CA LEU A 576 3.81 -24.31 -13.65
C LEU A 576 4.58 -23.16 -12.98
N PRO A 577 5.42 -23.43 -11.98
CA PRO A 577 6.17 -22.39 -11.28
C PRO A 577 7.36 -21.89 -12.10
N TYR A 578 7.60 -20.57 -12.08
CA TYR A 578 8.68 -19.93 -12.84
C TYR A 578 10.07 -20.54 -12.57
N TYR A 579 10.37 -20.88 -11.31
CA TYR A 579 11.69 -21.39 -10.92
C TYR A 579 11.99 -22.80 -11.44
N GLU A 580 10.98 -23.55 -11.87
CA GLU A 580 11.20 -24.81 -12.58
C GLU A 580 11.45 -24.55 -14.07
N PHE A 581 10.79 -23.53 -14.64
CA PHE A 581 10.94 -23.10 -16.02
C PHE A 581 12.29 -22.41 -16.32
N GLU A 582 12.84 -21.63 -15.39
CA GLU A 582 14.11 -20.92 -15.56
C GLU A 582 15.29 -21.84 -15.88
N ASN A 583 15.20 -23.12 -15.50
CA ASN A 583 16.24 -24.11 -15.75
C ASN A 583 16.12 -24.80 -17.13
N LEU A 584 15.05 -24.54 -17.88
CA LEU A 584 14.78 -25.19 -19.17
C LEU A 584 15.39 -24.33 -20.28
N LYS A 585 16.48 -24.82 -20.89
CA LYS A 585 17.26 -24.05 -21.88
C LYS A 585 16.80 -24.26 -23.33
N ASP A 586 16.22 -25.41 -23.64
CA ASP A 586 15.93 -25.84 -25.01
C ASP A 586 14.48 -26.29 -25.16
N LYS A 587 13.94 -26.17 -26.38
CA LYS A 587 12.55 -26.52 -26.72
C LYS A 587 12.17 -27.94 -26.30
N VAL A 588 13.06 -28.92 -26.51
CA VAL A 588 12.82 -30.33 -26.17
C VAL A 588 12.57 -30.49 -24.67
N ASN A 589 13.39 -29.85 -23.83
CA ASN A 589 13.26 -29.90 -22.37
C ASN A 589 11.96 -29.24 -21.91
N ILE A 590 11.51 -28.18 -22.59
CA ILE A 590 10.22 -27.52 -22.30
C ILE A 590 9.05 -28.47 -22.59
N VAL A 591 9.05 -29.10 -23.77
CA VAL A 591 8.00 -30.04 -24.18
C VAL A 591 7.94 -31.24 -23.23
N GLU A 592 9.09 -31.83 -22.89
CA GLU A 592 9.17 -32.95 -21.94
C GLU A 592 8.66 -32.55 -20.56
N TYR A 593 9.07 -31.37 -20.07
CA TYR A 593 8.60 -30.84 -18.80
C TYR A 593 7.08 -30.63 -18.79
N LEU A 594 6.53 -29.99 -19.84
CA LEU A 594 5.10 -29.75 -19.97
C LEU A 594 4.31 -31.07 -20.03
N HIS A 595 4.78 -32.02 -20.83
CA HIS A 595 4.19 -33.35 -20.91
C HIS A 595 4.16 -34.03 -19.54
N LYS A 596 5.28 -34.05 -18.83
CA LYS A 596 5.38 -34.66 -17.49
C LYS A 596 4.49 -33.97 -16.46
N LYS A 597 4.32 -32.65 -16.56
CA LYS A 597 3.48 -31.87 -15.63
C LYS A 597 1.99 -32.01 -15.90
N ILE A 598 1.59 -32.01 -17.17
CA ILE A 598 0.17 -31.99 -17.59
C ILE A 598 -0.38 -33.41 -17.74
N PHE A 599 0.44 -34.34 -18.22
CA PHE A 599 0.06 -35.72 -18.52
C PHE A 599 1.00 -36.74 -17.82
N PRO A 600 1.11 -36.72 -16.48
CA PRO A 600 2.08 -37.54 -15.74
C PRO A 600 1.89 -39.06 -15.89
N HIS A 601 0.72 -39.48 -16.38
CA HIS A 601 0.35 -40.90 -16.53
C HIS A 601 0.25 -41.34 -17.99
N THR A 602 0.56 -40.45 -18.94
CA THR A 602 0.56 -40.77 -20.36
C THR A 602 2.00 -40.99 -20.82
N TYR A 603 2.27 -42.06 -21.56
CA TYR A 603 3.61 -42.36 -22.10
C TYR A 603 3.85 -41.76 -23.51
N ARG A 604 2.86 -41.08 -24.08
CA ARG A 604 2.90 -40.58 -25.46
C ARG A 604 3.39 -39.13 -25.51
N LEU A 605 4.62 -38.94 -26.01
CA LEU A 605 5.21 -37.62 -26.26
C LEU A 605 4.69 -36.92 -27.53
N SER A 606 3.83 -37.58 -28.31
CA SER A 606 3.22 -37.04 -29.53
C SER A 606 1.73 -37.36 -29.55
N TRP A 607 0.91 -36.31 -29.70
CA TRP A 607 -0.55 -36.38 -29.81
C TRP A 607 -1.01 -36.09 -31.23
#